data_AF-W0B725-F1
#
_entry.id   AF-W0B725-F1
#
_cell.length_a   1.000
_cell.length_b   1.000
_cell.length_c   1.000
_cell.angle_alpha   90.00
_cell.angle_beta   90.00
_cell.angle_gamma   90.00
#
_symmetry.space_group_name_H-M   'P 1'
#
loop_
_entity.id
_entity.type
_entity.pdbx_description
1 polymer ?
#
loop_
_entity_poly.entity_id
_entity_poly.type
_entity_poly.pdbx_seq_one_letter_code
_entity_poly.pdbx_strand_id
1 'polypeptide(L)' 'MKCRTETDSMGSIEVDASKYWGAQTQRSLVHFSIGKDLIPQEVIQSIGILKKLQH' A
#
# COMPACT_ATOMS: atom_id res chain seq x y z
N MET A 1 9.58 -17.33 -2.08
CA MET A 1 9.03 -16.05 -1.59
C MET A 1 7.66 -16.38 -1.00
N LYS A 2 7.39 -15.98 0.25
CA LYS A 2 6.13 -16.33 0.93
C LYS A 2 5.12 -15.20 0.68
N CYS A 3 3.95 -15.54 0.16
CA CYS A 3 2.87 -14.58 -0.07
C CYS A 3 1.73 -14.80 0.93
N ARG A 4 0.95 -13.74 1.19
CA ARG A 4 -0.36 -13.81 1.84
C ARG A 4 -1.42 -13.34 0.86
N THR A 5 -2.60 -13.94 0.91
CA THR A 5 -3.74 -13.51 0.10
C THR A 5 -4.49 -12.41 0.84
N GLU A 6 -4.62 -11.25 0.20
CA GLU A 6 -5.43 -10.12 0.67
C GLU A 6 -6.67 -9.99 -0.22
N THR A 7 -7.78 -9.55 0.35
CA THR A 7 -9.05 -9.40 -0.39
C THR A 7 -9.61 -7.99 -0.18
N ASP A 8 -10.05 -7.37 -1.27
CA ASP A 8 -10.82 -6.13 -1.28
C ASP A 8 -12.10 -6.30 -2.11
N SER A 9 -12.87 -5.22 -2.33
CA SER A 9 -14.09 -5.27 -3.14
C SER A 9 -13.87 -5.66 -4.61
N MET A 10 -12.63 -5.66 -5.09
CA MET A 10 -12.25 -6.06 -6.45
C MET A 10 -11.79 -7.53 -6.52
N GLY A 11 -11.81 -8.27 -5.40
CA GLY A 11 -11.46 -9.68 -5.31
C GLY A 11 -10.19 -9.93 -4.48
N SER A 12 -9.54 -11.06 -4.70
CA SER A 12 -8.29 -11.43 -4.01
C SER A 12 -7.04 -10.99 -4.80
N ILE A 13 -5.93 -10.82 -4.10
CA ILE A 13 -4.60 -10.55 -4.67
C ILE A 13 -3.50 -11.09 -3.75
N GLU A 14 -2.39 -11.57 -4.33
CA GLU A 14 -1.22 -11.98 -3.55
C GLU A 14 -0.35 -10.78 -3.18
N VAL A 15 -0.02 -10.70 -1.88
CA VAL A 15 0.89 -9.70 -1.32
C VAL A 15 2.07 -10.43 -0.67
N ASP A 16 3.29 -9.95 -0.89
CA ASP A 16 4.47 -10.52 -0.23
C ASP A 16 4.34 -10.41 1.30
N ALA A 17 4.58 -11.52 2.01
CA ALA A 17 4.38 -11.62 3.45
C ALA A 17 5.34 -10.73 4.28
N SER A 18 6.45 -10.26 3.71
CA SER A 18 7.37 -9.30 4.33
C SER A 18 6.85 -7.86 4.31
N LYS A 19 5.75 -7.59 3.59
CA LYS A 19 5.20 -6.25 3.42
C LYS A 19 4.03 -6.00 4.38
N TYR A 20 3.91 -4.75 4.83
CA TYR A 20 2.86 -4.34 5.75
C TYR A 20 1.59 -3.83 5.05
N TRP A 21 1.64 -3.55 3.75
CA TRP A 21 0.49 -3.05 2.99
C TRP A 21 -0.49 -4.16 2.58
N GLY A 22 -1.72 -3.77 2.21
CA GLY A 22 -2.81 -4.70 1.85
C GLY A 22 -3.14 -4.74 0.35
N ALA A 23 -4.32 -5.29 0.03
CA ALA A 23 -4.80 -5.49 -1.33
C ALA A 23 -4.79 -4.22 -2.20
N GLN A 24 -5.33 -3.11 -1.70
CA GLN A 24 -5.44 -1.88 -2.50
C GLN A 24 -4.07 -1.31 -2.90
N THR A 25 -3.12 -1.28 -1.95
CA THR A 25 -1.75 -0.84 -2.26
C THR A 25 -1.08 -1.76 -3.25
N GLN A 26 -1.27 -3.08 -3.11
CA GLN A 26 -0.74 -4.05 -4.06
C GLN A 26 -1.32 -3.86 -5.47
N ARG A 27 -2.64 -3.66 -5.60
CA ARG A 27 -3.27 -3.36 -6.90
C ARG A 27 -2.74 -2.05 -7.49
N SER A 28 -2.55 -1.03 -6.66
CA SER A 28 -1.96 0.23 -7.10
C SER A 28 -0.56 0.02 -7.66
N LEU A 29 0.25 -0.83 -7.02
CA LEU A 29 1.56 -1.20 -7.55
C LEU A 29 1.48 -1.93 -8.89
N VAL A 30 0.46 -2.77 -9.09
CA VAL A 30 0.28 -3.49 -10.37
C VAL A 30 -0.17 -2.55 -11.50
N HIS A 31 -1.07 -1.60 -11.21
CA HIS A 31 -1.71 -0.77 -12.23
C HIS A 31 -1.07 0.61 -12.45
N PHE A 32 -0.41 1.15 -11.43
CA PHE A 32 0.03 2.55 -11.41
C PHE A 32 1.51 2.72 -11.00
N SER A 33 2.33 1.66 -11.04
CA SER A 33 3.79 1.79 -10.88
C SER A 33 4.46 2.28 -12.18
N ILE A 34 4.12 3.49 -12.61
CA ILE A 34 4.69 4.12 -13.80
C ILE A 34 5.71 5.16 -13.37
N GLY A 35 6.95 5.02 -13.84
CA GLY A 35 8.05 5.94 -13.50
C GLY A 35 8.70 5.65 -12.14
N LYS A 36 9.48 6.63 -11.66
CA LYS A 36 10.21 6.56 -10.37
C LYS A 36 9.82 7.68 -9.41
N ASP A 37 8.77 8.43 -9.75
CA ASP A 37 8.26 9.52 -8.93
C ASP A 37 7.49 8.93 -7.75
N LEU A 38 8.21 8.76 -6.64
CA LEU A 38 7.65 8.27 -5.39
C LEU A 38 7.04 9.42 -4.61
N ILE A 39 6.07 9.08 -3.75
CA ILE A 39 5.52 10.05 -2.79
C ILE A 39 6.67 10.56 -1.91
N PRO A 40 6.87 11.89 -1.81
CA PRO A 40 7.90 12.47 -0.94
C PRO A 40 7.73 12.07 0.52
N GLN A 41 8.84 11.96 1.25
CA GLN A 41 8.83 11.49 2.63
C GLN A 41 8.01 12.40 3.55
N GLU A 42 8.02 13.70 3.28
CA GLU A 42 7.28 14.74 4.02
C GLU A 42 5.77 14.51 3.94
N VAL A 43 5.27 14.06 2.78
CA VAL A 43 3.86 13.75 2.57
C VAL A 43 3.47 12.50 3.36
N ILE A 44 4.31 11.45 3.33
CA ILE A 44 4.09 10.21 4.09
C ILE A 44 4.03 10.51 5.60
N GLN A 45 4.97 11.31 6.11
CA GLN A 45 4.99 11.73 7.50
C GLN A 45 3.74 12.52 7.89
N SER A 46 3.32 13.46 7.04
CA SER A 46 2.13 14.28 7.26
C SER A 46 0.86 13.42 7.36
N ILE A 47 0.70 12.41 6.48
CA ILE A 47 -0.41 11.44 6.56
C ILE A 47 -0.33 10.61 7.84
N GLY A 48 0.87 10.22 8.26
CA GLY A 48 1.09 9.51 9.54
C GLY A 48 0.62 10.33 10.75
N ILE A 49 0.95 11.62 10.80
CA ILE A 49 0.50 12.55 11.84
C ILE A 49 -1.02 12.69 11.80
N LEU A 50 -1.61 12.92 10.63
CA LEU A 50 -3.06 13.05 10.47
C LEU A 50 -3.80 11.80 10.99
N LYS A 51 -3.34 10.59 10.62
CA LYS A 51 -3.92 9.34 11.12
C LYS A 51 -3.77 9.16 12.62
N LYS A 52 -2.65 9.61 13.21
CA LYS A 52 -2.43 9.57 14.67
C LYS A 52 -3.42 10.47 15.43
N LEU A 53 -3.76 11.63 14.85
CA LEU A 53 -4.71 12.59 15.44
C LEU A 53 -6.18 12.23 15.21
N GLN A 54 -6.47 11.28 14.31
CA GLN A 54 -7.83 10.84 13.99
C GLN A 54 -8.38 9.81 14.99
N HIS A 55 -7.82 9.75 16.19
CA HIS A 55 -8.24 8.88 17.29
C HIS A 55 -9.05 9.65 18.33
#